data_AF-A0A2U3AN76-F1
#
_entry.id   AF-A0A2U3AN76-F1
#
_cell.length_a   1.000
_cell.length_b   1.000
_cell.length_c   1.000
_cell.angle_alpha   90.00
_cell.angle_beta   90.00
_cell.angle_gamma   90.00
#
_symmetry.space_group_name_H-M   'P 1'
#
loop_
_entity.id
_entity.type
_entity.pdbx_description
1 polymer ?
#
loop_
_entity_poly.entity_id
_entity_poly.type
_entity_poly.pdbx_seq_one_letter_code
_entity_poly.pdbx_strand_id
1 'polypeptide(L)'
;MNEIKLIRSAIRGNKISLHTLLLLHRSQLYKIIHTYTNDEKIAIDTLCEATEDCIRTIHQLKREELFYTWMLRKHISRAVERYDYKRHLLSNLSTTYRTVAILLFGAQLQTNMVATILHTNQQAIIDMATQIDIDLQGKATIITEQFIRIPVPLQAIEYALQPPKTKRLFRSYLML
;
A
#
# COMPACT_ATOMS: atom_id res chain seq x y z
N MET A 1 -8.85 -7.76 -17.92
CA MET A 1 -7.51 -8.20 -17.48
C MET A 1 -7.69 -9.36 -16.50
N ASN A 2 -6.95 -10.47 -16.62
CA ASN A 2 -7.07 -11.58 -15.66
C ASN A 2 -5.94 -11.47 -14.64
N GLU A 3 -6.23 -10.85 -13.49
CA GLU A 3 -5.25 -10.58 -12.43
C GLU A 3 -4.60 -11.86 -11.91
N ILE A 4 -5.35 -12.95 -11.75
CA ILE A 4 -4.81 -14.24 -11.29
C ILE A 4 -3.73 -14.76 -12.25
N LYS A 5 -3.93 -14.62 -13.57
CA LYS A 5 -2.89 -14.97 -14.56
C LYS A 5 -1.64 -14.10 -14.42
N LEU A 6 -1.80 -12.80 -14.17
CA LEU A 6 -0.68 -11.89 -13.92
C LEU A 6 0.05 -12.25 -12.63
N ILE A 7 -0.68 -12.57 -11.56
CA ILE A 7 -0.10 -12.97 -10.26
C ILE A 7 0.74 -14.25 -10.44
N ARG A 8 0.19 -15.27 -11.10
CA ARG A 8 0.92 -16.50 -11.44
C ARG A 8 2.21 -16.23 -12.20
N SER A 9 2.11 -15.38 -13.21
CA SER A 9 3.23 -14.98 -14.04
C SER A 9 4.29 -14.23 -13.22
N ALA A 10 3.86 -13.31 -12.35
CA ALA A 10 4.72 -12.53 -11.46
C ALA A 10 5.48 -13.41 -10.45
N ILE A 11 4.79 -14.37 -9.81
CA ILE A 11 5.39 -15.34 -8.88
C ILE A 11 6.48 -16.17 -9.57
N ARG A 12 6.28 -16.51 -10.86
CA ARG A 12 7.30 -17.20 -11.69
C ARG A 12 8.44 -16.30 -12.17
N GLY A 13 8.49 -15.04 -11.74
CA GLY A 13 9.57 -14.10 -12.06
C GLY A 13 9.28 -13.15 -13.24
N ASN A 14 8.06 -13.13 -13.79
CA ASN A 14 7.71 -12.15 -14.81
C ASN A 14 7.57 -10.75 -14.20
N LYS A 15 8.62 -9.95 -14.34
CA LYS A 15 8.69 -8.58 -13.83
C LYS A 15 7.62 -7.67 -14.45
N ILE A 16 7.27 -7.86 -15.72
CA ILE A 16 6.22 -7.07 -16.39
C ILE A 16 4.88 -7.35 -15.72
N SER A 17 4.56 -8.62 -15.44
CA SER A 17 3.31 -8.97 -14.76
C SER A 17 3.22 -8.39 -13.36
N LEU A 18 4.31 -8.45 -12.57
CA LEU A 18 4.36 -7.84 -11.24
C LEU A 18 4.17 -6.32 -11.34
N HIS A 19 4.86 -5.70 -12.28
CA HIS A 19 4.80 -4.27 -12.51
C HIS A 19 3.40 -3.80 -12.90
N THR A 20 2.70 -4.53 -13.78
CA THR A 20 1.30 -4.27 -14.12
C THR A 20 0.38 -4.33 -12.90
N LEU A 21 0.58 -5.31 -11.99
CA LEU A 21 -0.19 -5.43 -10.76
C LEU A 21 0.08 -4.27 -9.79
N LEU A 22 1.35 -3.89 -9.60
CA LEU A 22 1.71 -2.76 -8.74
C LEU A 22 1.15 -1.44 -9.30
N LEU A 23 1.19 -1.25 -10.62
CA LEU A 23 0.59 -0.12 -11.31
C LEU A 23 -0.92 0.00 -11.06
N LEU A 24 -1.63 -1.12 -11.07
CA LEU A 24 -3.08 -1.16 -10.84
C LEU A 24 -3.44 -0.61 -9.45
N HIS A 25 -2.61 -0.85 -8.44
CA HIS A 25 -2.88 -0.48 -7.05
C HIS A 25 -2.11 0.75 -6.56
N ARG A 26 -1.25 1.35 -7.40
CA ARG A 26 -0.29 2.38 -7.00
C ARG A 26 -0.93 3.59 -6.32
N SER A 27 -2.08 4.05 -6.81
CA SER A 27 -2.72 5.27 -6.30
C SER A 27 -3.22 5.03 -4.88
N GLN A 28 -3.78 3.85 -4.61
CA GLN A 28 -4.20 3.47 -3.27
C GLN A 28 -2.99 3.27 -2.35
N LEU A 29 -1.93 2.59 -2.83
CA LEU A 29 -0.69 2.38 -2.08
C LEU A 29 -0.02 3.71 -1.71
N TYR A 30 0.09 4.64 -2.67
CA TYR A 30 0.60 5.98 -2.45
C TYR A 30 -0.19 6.70 -1.37
N LYS A 31 -1.53 6.73 -1.47
CA LYS A 31 -2.38 7.41 -0.48
C LYS A 31 -2.21 6.82 0.91
N ILE A 32 -2.16 5.49 1.03
CA ILE A 32 -1.86 4.81 2.30
C ILE A 32 -0.53 5.30 2.84
N ILE A 33 0.55 5.22 2.06
CA ILE A 33 1.88 5.64 2.50
C ILE A 33 1.91 7.13 2.90
N HIS A 34 1.29 7.99 2.09
CA HIS A 34 1.22 9.42 2.34
C HIS A 34 0.52 9.75 3.67
N THR A 35 -0.46 8.95 4.12
CA THR A 35 -1.05 9.14 5.45
C THR A 35 -0.06 8.92 6.60
N TYR A 36 1.03 8.16 6.38
CA TYR A 36 2.09 7.94 7.37
C TYR A 36 3.23 8.96 7.28
N THR A 37 3.52 9.49 6.09
CA THR A 37 4.66 10.38 5.88
C THR A 37 4.26 11.87 5.94
N ASN A 38 3.02 12.19 5.55
CA ASN A 38 2.51 13.55 5.35
C ASN A 38 3.47 14.45 4.55
N ASP A 39 4.22 13.83 3.65
CA ASP A 39 5.22 14.45 2.77
C ASP A 39 5.26 13.64 1.47
N GLU A 40 5.07 14.34 0.36
CA GLU A 40 5.00 13.76 -0.98
C GLU A 40 6.31 13.05 -1.36
N LYS A 41 7.46 13.69 -1.12
CA LYS A 41 8.76 13.16 -1.52
C LYS A 41 9.07 11.89 -0.73
N ILE A 42 8.86 11.93 0.59
CA ILE A 42 9.05 10.75 1.44
C ILE A 42 8.07 9.64 1.04
N ALA A 43 6.83 9.97 0.68
CA ALA A 43 5.85 8.99 0.22
C ALA A 43 6.27 8.29 -1.08
N ILE A 44 6.76 9.05 -2.06
CA ILE A 44 7.26 8.51 -3.33
C ILE A 44 8.47 7.61 -3.09
N ASP A 45 9.46 8.08 -2.33
CA ASP A 45 10.67 7.29 -2.02
C ASP A 45 10.29 5.98 -1.32
N THR A 46 9.34 6.03 -0.39
CA THR A 46 8.80 4.86 0.32
C THR A 46 8.06 3.89 -0.59
N LEU A 47 7.23 4.40 -1.51
CA LEU A 47 6.52 3.59 -2.50
C LEU A 47 7.51 2.84 -3.42
N CYS A 48 8.56 3.53 -3.86
CA CYS A 48 9.61 2.96 -4.70
C CYS A 48 10.35 1.84 -3.99
N GLU A 49 10.81 2.07 -2.76
CA GLU A 49 11.54 1.04 -2.01
C GLU A 49 10.69 -0.18 -1.67
N ALA A 50 9.42 0.02 -1.30
CA ALA A 50 8.48 -1.09 -1.07
C ALA A 50 8.18 -1.86 -2.36
N THR A 51 8.15 -1.17 -3.51
CA THR A 51 8.06 -1.80 -4.82
C THR A 51 9.29 -2.66 -5.12
N GLU A 52 10.50 -2.17 -4.82
CA GLU A 52 11.73 -2.95 -4.96
C GLU A 52 11.72 -4.19 -4.07
N ASP A 53 11.22 -4.09 -2.83
CA ASP A 53 11.00 -5.24 -1.95
C ASP A 53 10.07 -6.26 -2.57
N CYS A 54 8.97 -5.81 -3.17
CA CYS A 54 8.02 -6.69 -3.86
C CYS A 54 8.72 -7.42 -5.02
N ILE A 55 9.49 -6.70 -5.84
CA ILE A 55 10.25 -7.30 -6.95
C ILE A 55 11.25 -8.34 -6.44
N ARG A 56 11.96 -8.06 -5.34
CA ARG A 56 12.91 -8.99 -4.73
C ARG A 56 12.23 -10.22 -4.15
N THR A 57 11.04 -10.10 -3.57
CA THR A 57 10.45 -11.15 -2.72
C THR A 57 9.22 -11.84 -3.30
N ILE A 58 8.71 -11.45 -4.47
CA ILE A 58 7.49 -12.04 -5.08
C ILE A 58 7.58 -13.56 -5.26
N HIS A 59 8.77 -14.09 -5.55
CA HIS A 59 8.99 -15.53 -5.72
C HIS A 59 8.76 -16.34 -4.42
N GLN A 60 8.73 -15.68 -3.27
CA GLN A 60 8.48 -16.30 -1.96
C GLN A 60 6.98 -16.47 -1.68
N LEU A 61 6.11 -15.82 -2.47
CA LEU A 61 4.67 -15.92 -2.31
C LEU A 61 4.17 -17.28 -2.82
N LYS A 62 3.66 -18.11 -1.91
CA LYS A 62 3.20 -19.48 -2.22
C LYS A 62 1.73 -19.55 -2.64
N ARG A 63 0.93 -18.56 -2.25
CA ARG A 63 -0.53 -18.55 -2.39
C ARG A 63 -0.94 -17.30 -3.15
N GLU A 64 -1.49 -17.49 -4.34
CA GLU A 64 -1.87 -16.42 -5.27
C GLU A 64 -2.96 -15.52 -4.68
N GLU A 65 -3.89 -16.12 -3.94
CA GLU A 65 -4.99 -15.45 -3.26
C GLU A 65 -4.52 -14.48 -2.17
N LEU A 66 -3.28 -14.62 -1.69
CA LEU A 66 -2.68 -13.73 -0.69
C LEU A 66 -1.90 -12.57 -1.33
N PHE A 67 -1.84 -12.48 -2.65
CA PHE A 67 -1.01 -11.48 -3.35
C PHE A 67 -1.31 -10.05 -2.88
N TYR A 68 -2.58 -9.66 -2.88
CA TYR A 68 -2.95 -8.28 -2.54
C TYR A 68 -2.62 -7.95 -1.08
N THR A 69 -2.91 -8.88 -0.16
CA THR A 69 -2.56 -8.78 1.27
C THR A 69 -1.04 -8.70 1.48
N TRP A 70 -0.27 -9.54 0.80
CA TRP A 70 1.19 -9.54 0.85
C TRP A 70 1.78 -8.22 0.35
N MET A 71 1.28 -7.73 -0.79
CA MET A 71 1.70 -6.46 -1.38
C MET A 71 1.42 -5.28 -0.46
N LEU A 72 0.19 -5.18 0.07
CA LEU A 72 -0.17 -4.14 1.03
C LEU A 72 0.72 -4.19 2.26
N ARG A 73 0.96 -5.38 2.83
CA ARG A 73 1.83 -5.55 3.99
C ARG A 73 3.24 -5.00 3.72
N LYS A 74 3.84 -5.28 2.55
CA LYS A 74 5.17 -4.74 2.20
C LYS A 74 5.21 -3.21 2.25
N HIS A 75 4.20 -2.56 1.68
CA HIS A 75 4.13 -1.10 1.62
C HIS A 75 3.82 -0.47 2.98
N ILE A 76 2.88 -1.05 3.73
CA ILE A 76 2.50 -0.55 5.06
C ILE A 76 3.67 -0.71 6.04
N SER A 77 4.37 -1.84 6.04
CA SER A 77 5.52 -2.04 6.91
C SER A 77 6.58 -0.95 6.68
N ARG A 78 6.92 -0.64 5.42
CA ARG A 78 7.88 0.43 5.11
C ARG A 78 7.36 1.82 5.49
N ALA A 79 6.06 2.08 5.32
CA ALA A 79 5.45 3.35 5.71
C ALA A 79 5.48 3.56 7.23
N VAL A 80 5.21 2.51 8.01
CA VAL A 80 5.24 2.55 9.48
C VAL A 80 6.66 2.80 9.99
N GLU A 81 7.70 2.24 9.34
CA GLU A 81 9.11 2.51 9.67
C GLU A 81 9.49 3.99 9.49
N ARG A 82 8.83 4.70 8.56
CA ARG A 82 9.07 6.12 8.27
C ARG A 82 8.08 7.08 8.92
N TYR A 83 7.26 6.57 9.82
CA TYR A 83 6.20 7.35 10.45
C TYR A 83 6.77 8.48 11.31
N ASP A 84 6.47 9.73 10.96
CA ASP A 84 6.81 10.90 11.78
C ASP A 84 5.61 11.28 12.67
N TYR A 85 5.70 10.91 13.95
CA TYR A 85 4.64 11.07 14.94
C TYR A 85 4.17 12.52 15.17
N LYS A 86 4.89 13.55 14.70
CA LYS A 86 4.61 14.95 15.03
C LYS A 86 3.59 15.65 14.12
N ARG A 87 3.11 15.02 13.04
CA ARG A 87 2.35 15.74 11.98
C ARG A 87 0.94 15.20 11.64
N HIS A 88 0.31 14.38 12.48
CA HIS A 88 -0.90 13.63 12.05
C HIS A 88 -2.20 13.88 12.84
N LEU A 89 -3.32 13.76 12.12
CA LEU A 89 -4.71 13.84 12.57
C LEU A 89 -5.07 12.83 13.69
N LEU A 90 -4.29 11.75 13.81
CA LEU A 90 -4.49 10.64 14.74
C LEU A 90 -3.34 10.51 15.75
N SER A 91 -2.64 11.62 16.03
CA SER A 91 -1.52 11.65 16.99
C SER A 91 -1.87 11.05 18.35
N ASN A 92 -3.14 11.16 18.75
CA ASN A 92 -3.67 10.64 20.01
C ASN A 92 -3.91 9.12 20.05
N LEU A 93 -3.94 8.44 18.89
CA LEU A 93 -4.11 6.99 18.82
C LEU A 93 -2.75 6.27 18.87
N SER A 94 -2.72 5.02 19.33
CA SER A 94 -1.50 4.19 19.20
C SER A 94 -1.21 3.85 17.73
N THR A 95 0.03 3.46 17.40
CA THR A 95 0.40 3.11 16.01
C THR A 95 -0.49 2.04 15.40
N THR A 96 -0.85 1.01 16.18
CA THR A 96 -1.75 -0.06 15.73
C THR A 96 -3.14 0.48 15.38
N TYR A 97 -3.73 1.30 16.25
CA TYR A 97 -5.07 1.86 16.06
C TYR A 97 -5.10 2.82 14.87
N ARG A 98 -4.05 3.61 14.66
CA ARG A 98 -3.89 4.44 13.45
C ARG A 98 -3.87 3.60 12.19
N THR A 99 -3.08 2.53 12.18
CA THR A 99 -3.00 1.65 11.03
C THR A 99 -4.36 1.02 10.75
N VAL A 100 -5.09 0.55 11.78
CA VAL A 100 -6.45 0.05 11.61
C VAL A 100 -7.38 1.13 11.04
N ALA A 101 -7.34 2.36 11.58
CA ALA A 101 -8.18 3.46 11.12
C ALA A 101 -7.92 3.82 9.64
N ILE A 102 -6.65 3.94 9.25
CA ILE A 102 -6.24 4.23 7.87
C ILE A 102 -6.70 3.12 6.93
N LEU A 103 -6.51 1.85 7.32
CA LEU A 103 -6.84 0.72 6.44
C LEU A 103 -8.34 0.50 6.30
N LEU A 104 -9.10 0.58 7.40
CA LEU A 104 -10.54 0.35 7.38
C LEU A 104 -11.32 1.56 6.86
N PHE A 105 -11.05 2.76 7.38
CA PHE A 105 -11.86 3.94 7.05
C PHE A 105 -11.30 4.72 5.86
N GLY A 106 -9.97 4.83 5.75
CA GLY A 106 -9.32 5.51 4.63
C GLY A 106 -9.31 4.66 3.36
N ALA A 107 -8.61 3.52 3.42
CA ALA A 107 -8.42 2.63 2.27
C ALA A 107 -9.58 1.66 2.02
N GLN A 108 -10.61 1.66 2.89
CA GLN A 108 -11.82 0.84 2.76
C GLN A 108 -11.57 -0.66 2.65
N LEU A 109 -10.55 -1.15 3.36
CA LEU A 109 -10.21 -2.57 3.38
C LEU A 109 -11.16 -3.36 4.27
N GLN A 110 -11.43 -4.61 3.89
CA GLN A 110 -12.24 -5.53 4.68
C GLN A 110 -11.49 -5.96 5.96
N THR A 111 -12.23 -6.19 7.05
CA THR A 111 -11.65 -6.49 8.38
C THR A 111 -10.81 -7.76 8.41
N ASN A 112 -11.22 -8.82 7.70
CA ASN A 112 -10.46 -10.05 7.55
C ASN A 112 -9.09 -9.83 6.88
N MET A 113 -9.02 -8.94 5.89
CA MET A 113 -7.79 -8.60 5.21
C MET A 113 -6.86 -7.79 6.12
N VAL A 114 -7.40 -6.79 6.84
CA VAL A 114 -6.63 -6.01 7.81
C VAL A 114 -6.06 -6.92 8.91
N ALA A 115 -6.84 -7.88 9.40
CA ALA A 115 -6.38 -8.87 10.37
C ALA A 115 -5.17 -9.67 9.85
N THR A 116 -5.22 -10.09 8.57
CA THR A 116 -4.13 -10.82 7.91
C THR A 116 -2.89 -9.93 7.70
N ILE A 117 -3.05 -8.64 7.38
CA ILE A 117 -1.94 -7.69 7.26
C ILE A 117 -1.21 -7.53 8.60
N LEU A 118 -1.98 -7.42 9.68
CA LEU A 118 -1.50 -7.12 11.04
C LEU A 118 -1.18 -8.36 11.88
N HIS A 119 -1.25 -9.57 11.32
CA HIS A 119 -0.99 -10.84 12.03
C HIS A 119 -1.84 -10.99 13.30
N THR A 120 -3.11 -10.62 13.20
CA THR A 120 -4.08 -10.71 14.30
C THR A 120 -5.36 -11.38 13.82
N ASN A 121 -6.34 -11.53 14.72
CA ASN A 121 -7.65 -12.08 14.40
C ASN A 121 -8.64 -10.98 14.02
N GLN A 122 -9.70 -11.37 13.31
CA GLN A 122 -10.71 -10.42 12.80
C GLN A 122 -11.50 -9.74 13.93
N GLN A 123 -11.76 -10.44 15.04
CA GLN A 123 -12.49 -9.87 16.18
C GLN A 123 -11.72 -8.70 16.81
N ALA A 124 -10.40 -8.85 16.99
CA ALA A 124 -9.56 -7.76 17.51
C ALA A 124 -9.59 -6.53 16.61
N ILE A 125 -9.68 -6.70 15.28
CA ILE A 125 -9.84 -5.57 14.34
C ILE A 125 -11.20 -4.90 14.50
N ILE A 126 -12.27 -5.67 14.71
CA ILE A 126 -13.61 -5.14 14.96
C ILE A 126 -13.62 -4.35 16.28
N ASP A 127 -13.04 -4.90 17.34
CA ASP A 127 -12.96 -4.25 18.65
C ASP A 127 -12.13 -2.96 18.60
N MET A 128 -11.04 -2.94 17.82
CA MET A 128 -10.29 -1.70 17.56
C MET A 128 -11.13 -0.68 16.78
N ALA A 129 -11.87 -1.12 15.76
CA ALA A 129 -12.71 -0.24 14.95
C ALA A 129 -13.83 0.41 15.76
N THR A 130 -14.48 -0.34 16.65
CA THR A 130 -15.52 0.19 17.53
C THR A 130 -14.94 1.22 18.49
N GLN A 131 -13.78 0.94 19.09
CA GLN A 131 -13.11 1.91 19.95
C GLN A 131 -12.69 3.18 19.19
N ILE A 132 -12.16 3.04 17.97
CA ILE A 132 -11.82 4.20 17.13
C ILE A 132 -13.06 5.05 16.85
N ASP A 133 -14.20 4.43 16.54
CA ASP A 133 -15.43 5.16 16.25
C ASP A 133 -15.95 5.93 17.48
N ILE A 134 -15.83 5.35 18.68
CA ILE A 134 -16.10 6.00 19.96
C ILE A 134 -15.16 7.19 20.17
N ASP A 135 -13.85 6.97 20.03
CA ASP A 135 -12.81 7.99 20.24
C ASP A 135 -12.97 9.16 19.26
N LEU A 136 -13.41 8.87 18.04
CA LEU A 136 -13.67 9.86 17.00
C LEU A 136 -15.10 10.42 17.04
N GLN A 137 -15.93 9.99 18.00
CA GLN A 137 -17.32 10.46 18.17
C GLN A 137 -18.15 10.34 16.87
N GLY A 138 -18.02 9.24 16.14
CA GLY A 138 -18.73 9.01 14.87
C GLY A 138 -18.18 9.83 13.68
N LYS A 139 -17.02 10.48 13.82
CA LYS A 139 -16.39 11.28 12.76
C LYS A 139 -15.39 10.49 11.91
N ALA A 140 -15.49 9.16 11.89
CA ALA A 140 -14.65 8.30 11.05
C ALA A 140 -14.69 8.70 9.56
N THR A 141 -15.81 9.26 9.09
CA THR A 141 -15.97 9.82 7.73
C THR A 141 -14.91 10.87 7.37
N ILE A 142 -14.39 11.63 8.36
CA ILE A 142 -13.32 12.61 8.12
C ILE A 142 -12.06 11.91 7.61
N ILE A 143 -11.73 10.72 8.12
CA ILE A 143 -10.58 9.94 7.66
C ILE A 143 -10.77 9.56 6.20
N THR A 144 -11.97 9.09 5.84
CA THR A 144 -12.32 8.75 4.46
C THR A 144 -12.19 9.96 3.53
N GLU A 145 -12.77 11.11 3.91
CA GLU A 145 -12.72 12.33 3.11
C GLU A 145 -11.29 12.82 2.90
N GLN A 146 -10.49 12.86 3.96
CA GLN A 146 -9.10 13.28 3.87
C GLN A 146 -8.28 12.33 3.00
N PHE A 147 -8.47 11.02 3.15
CA PHE A 147 -7.80 10.01 2.32
C PHE A 147 -8.16 10.17 0.83
N ILE A 148 -9.43 10.39 0.52
CA ILE A 148 -9.89 10.60 -0.85
C ILE A 148 -9.24 11.86 -1.46
N ARG A 149 -9.08 12.93 -0.67
CA ARG A 149 -8.52 14.22 -1.10
C ARG A 149 -7.00 14.23 -1.28
N ILE A 150 -6.27 13.20 -0.82
CA ILE A 150 -4.81 13.13 -1.03
C ILE A 150 -4.53 13.18 -2.54
N PRO A 151 -3.80 14.21 -3.04
CA PRO A 151 -3.44 14.29 -4.45
C PRO A 151 -2.41 13.22 -4.77
N VAL A 152 -2.58 12.54 -5.91
CA VAL A 152 -1.60 11.56 -6.40
C VAL A 152 -0.76 12.24 -7.47
N PRO A 153 0.52 12.57 -7.19
CA PRO A 153 1.35 13.26 -8.15
C PRO A 153 1.66 12.36 -9.36
N LEU A 154 1.89 12.99 -10.52
CA LEU A 154 2.31 12.27 -11.74
C LEU A 154 3.56 11.43 -11.52
N GLN A 155 4.47 11.85 -10.65
CA GLN A 155 5.67 11.10 -10.33
C GLN A 155 5.38 9.76 -9.64
N ALA A 156 4.40 9.71 -8.72
CA ALA A 156 3.93 8.45 -8.11
C ALA A 156 3.26 7.53 -9.14
N ILE A 157 2.77 8.12 -10.23
CA ILE A 157 2.21 7.42 -11.39
C ILE A 157 3.34 6.89 -12.31
N GLU A 158 4.32 7.74 -12.64
CA GLU A 158 5.36 7.51 -13.64
C GLU A 158 6.55 6.67 -13.16
N TYR A 159 6.86 6.65 -11.86
CA TYR A 159 7.97 5.81 -11.37
C TYR A 159 7.74 4.33 -11.63
N ALA A 160 6.48 3.93 -11.72
CA ALA A 160 6.04 2.62 -12.15
C ALA A 160 5.91 2.51 -13.69
N LEU A 161 6.60 3.34 -14.48
CA LEU A 161 6.85 3.13 -15.91
C LEU A 161 8.35 2.99 -16.20
N GLN A 162 9.20 3.20 -15.20
CA GLN A 162 10.62 2.96 -15.34
C GLN A 162 10.89 1.49 -15.05
N PRO A 163 11.22 0.66 -16.06
CA PRO A 163 11.69 -0.69 -15.81
C PRO A 163 12.89 -0.64 -14.87
N PRO A 164 13.14 -1.69 -14.07
CA PRO A 164 14.26 -1.72 -13.14
C PRO A 164 15.54 -1.29 -13.87
N LYS A 165 16.36 -0.45 -13.24
CA LYS A 165 17.61 0.11 -13.77
C LYS A 165 18.66 -0.98 -14.06
N THR A 166 18.36 -1.97 -14.88
CA THR A 166 19.35 -2.68 -15.68
C THR A 166 19.57 -1.83 -16.92
N LYS A 167 20.53 -0.91 -16.81
CA LYS A 167 21.07 -0.11 -17.91
C LYS A 167 21.60 -1.04 -19.03
N ARG A 168 20.75 -1.56 -19.93
CA ARG A 168 21.21 -2.02 -21.26
C ARG A 168 20.18 -2.39 -22.32
N LEU A 169 18.88 -2.53 -22.04
CA LEU A 169 17.99 -3.20 -23.02
C LEU A 169 16.76 -2.43 -23.51
N PHE A 170 16.51 -1.18 -23.11
CA PHE A 170 15.28 -0.47 -23.49
C PHE A 170 15.38 0.42 -24.75
N ARG A 171 16.56 0.53 -25.40
CA ARG A 171 16.70 1.35 -26.62
C ARG A 171 16.06 0.75 -27.88
N SER A 172 15.57 -0.48 -27.86
CA SER A 172 15.00 -1.15 -29.04
C SER A 172 13.47 -1.10 -29.14
N TYR A 173 12.74 -0.52 -28.17
CA TYR A 173 11.27 -0.64 -28.12
C TYR A 173 10.49 0.68 -28.25
N LEU A 174 11.14 1.80 -28.57
CA LEU A 174 10.51 3.09 -28.84
C LEU A 174 10.76 3.60 -30.29
N MET A 175 11.07 2.70 -31.22
CA MET A 175 11.18 2.98 -32.66
C MET A 175 10.37 2.01 -33.53
N LEU A 176 9.17 1.61 -33.06
CA LEU A 176 8.08 1.06 -33.86
C LEU A 176 6.76 1.56 -33.26
#